data_AF-A0A182EUA3-F1
#
_entry.id   AF-A0A182EUA3-F1
#
_cell.length_a   1.000
_cell.length_b   1.000
_cell.length_c   1.000
_cell.angle_alpha   90.00
_cell.angle_beta   90.00
_cell.angle_gamma   90.00
#
_symmetry.space_group_name_H-M   'P 1'
#
loop_
_entity.id
_entity.type
_entity.pdbx_description
1 polymer ?
#
loop_
_entity_poly.entity_id
_entity_poly.type
_entity_poly.pdbx_seq_one_letter_code
_entity_poly.pdbx_strand_id
1 'polypeptide(L)'
;MIFKLESNIELKYKLSAQAPSIFRSIINQATGSLEYFNHLTPIDTFVILLDNYQATAYGTTPNIMQRTINGQILGTTLQLTYYIQCINNKYGPNCDLNCTPVSSNNMHAAAACISVITGMYHSCKYAQDLIKVFDCTPCPYGLTANQMECDAPNIIPVIYVS
;
A
#
# COMPACT_ATOMS: atom_id res chain seq x y z
N MET A 1 -12.36 10.61 14.66
CA MET A 1 -12.14 9.87 13.40
C MET A 1 -11.06 8.84 13.71
N ILE A 2 -11.42 7.57 13.86
CA ILE A 2 -10.48 6.50 14.26
C ILE A 2 -10.08 5.77 12.99
N PHE A 3 -8.80 5.80 12.63
CA PHE A 3 -8.24 4.89 11.63
C PHE A 3 -7.23 3.99 12.35
N LYS A 4 -7.55 2.70 12.42
CA LYS A 4 -6.63 1.66 12.89
C LYS A 4 -5.82 1.19 11.70
N LEU A 5 -4.51 1.41 11.74
CA LEU A 5 -3.56 0.84 10.78
C LEU A 5 -2.89 -0.34 11.45
N GLU A 6 -3.16 -1.54 10.95
CA GLU A 6 -2.33 -2.70 11.20
C GLU A 6 -1.42 -2.91 9.97
N SER A 7 -0.14 -3.20 10.22
CA SER A 7 0.93 -3.60 9.28
C SER A 7 1.94 -2.53 8.82
N ASN A 8 3.03 -3.03 8.21
CA ASN A 8 4.37 -2.44 7.98
C ASN A 8 4.43 -1.22 7.04
N ILE A 9 3.48 -0.30 7.15
CA ILE A 9 3.31 0.83 6.25
C ILE A 9 3.15 2.10 7.09
N GLU A 10 3.91 3.16 6.76
CA GLU A 10 3.69 4.48 7.34
C GLU A 10 2.87 5.34 6.36
N LEU A 11 1.63 5.66 6.72
CA LEU A 11 0.78 6.59 5.99
C LEU A 11 0.88 7.98 6.63
N LYS A 12 1.46 8.95 5.92
CA LYS A 12 1.35 10.36 6.28
C LYS A 12 0.36 11.05 5.33
N TYR A 13 -0.69 11.62 5.92
CA TYR A 13 -1.69 12.39 5.20
C TYR A 13 -1.79 13.80 5.77
N LYS A 14 -2.08 14.78 4.91
CA LYS A 14 -2.53 16.11 5.31
C LYS A 14 -4.03 16.19 5.01
N LEU A 15 -4.85 16.06 6.04
CA LEU A 15 -6.30 16.21 5.91
C LEU A 15 -6.64 17.70 5.95
N SER A 16 -7.25 18.19 4.86
CA SER A 16 -8.07 19.39 4.89
C SER A 16 -9.53 18.93 4.79
N ALA A 17 -10.11 18.54 5.91
CA ALA A 17 -11.49 18.07 5.99
C ALA A 17 -12.32 19.10 6.76
N GLN A 18 -13.31 19.70 6.09
CA GLN A 18 -14.32 20.54 6.71
C GLN A 18 -15.64 19.77 6.75
N ALA A 19 -15.88 19.01 7.83
CA ALA A 19 -17.23 18.71 8.37
C ALA A 19 -17.14 17.80 9.61
N PRO A 20 -17.51 18.28 10.81
CA PRO A 20 -17.83 17.42 11.93
C PRO A 20 -19.35 17.15 11.97
N SER A 21 -19.76 15.90 12.20
CA SER A 21 -21.14 15.57 12.57
C SER A 21 -21.15 15.17 14.05
N ILE A 22 -21.88 15.96 14.83
CA ILE A 22 -21.99 15.88 16.29
C ILE A 22 -23.46 15.54 16.60
N PHE A 23 -23.72 14.58 17.49
CA PHE A 23 -25.06 14.37 18.05
C PHE A 23 -25.54 15.68 18.67
N ARG A 24 -26.59 16.29 18.12
CA ARG A 24 -27.18 17.52 18.66
C ARG A 24 -28.65 17.27 19.00
N SER A 25 -29.00 17.58 20.24
CA SER A 25 -30.37 17.90 20.63
C SER A 25 -30.63 19.38 20.38
N ILE A 26 -31.76 19.70 19.76
CA ILE A 26 -32.22 21.10 19.58
C ILE A 26 -33.38 21.31 20.55
N ILE A 27 -33.22 22.29 21.44
CA ILE A 27 -34.23 22.69 22.42
C ILE A 27 -34.70 24.08 22.05
N ASN A 28 -36.01 24.27 21.97
CA ASN A 28 -36.60 25.59 21.79
C ASN A 28 -36.30 26.46 23.02
N GLN A 29 -35.58 27.56 22.83
CA GLN A 29 -35.19 28.44 23.93
C GLN A 29 -36.38 29.16 24.61
N ALA A 30 -37.49 29.38 23.88
CA ALA A 30 -38.65 30.10 24.41
C ALA A 30 -39.61 29.18 25.18
N THR A 31 -39.71 27.91 24.81
CA THR A 31 -40.67 26.96 25.41
C THR A 31 -40.02 25.86 26.23
N GLY A 32 -38.69 25.73 26.22
CA GLY A 32 -37.95 24.65 26.88
C GLY A 32 -38.26 23.26 26.31
N SER A 33 -39.00 23.19 25.21
CA SER A 33 -39.43 21.94 24.60
C SER A 33 -38.32 21.38 23.73
N LEU A 34 -38.10 20.06 23.83
CA LEU A 34 -37.20 19.33 22.95
C LEU A 34 -37.85 19.25 21.56
N GLU A 35 -37.31 19.97 20.60
CA GLU A 35 -37.84 19.97 19.23
C GLU A 35 -37.35 18.74 18.46
N TYR A 36 -36.10 18.33 18.68
CA TYR A 36 -35.50 17.18 18.02
C TYR A 36 -34.62 16.36 18.97
N PHE A 37 -34.92 15.06 19.07
CA PHE A 37 -34.11 14.05 19.74
C PHE A 37 -33.68 13.00 18.70
N ASN A 38 -32.41 12.59 18.69
CA ASN A 38 -31.86 11.64 17.71
C ASN A 38 -31.97 12.10 16.24
N HIS A 39 -31.60 13.34 15.94
CA HIS A 39 -31.43 13.76 14.54
C HIS A 39 -30.21 13.04 13.94
N LEU A 40 -30.47 12.05 13.09
CA LEU A 40 -29.46 11.39 12.28
C LEU A 40 -29.10 12.31 11.12
N THR A 41 -27.97 13.01 11.24
CA THR A 41 -27.44 13.78 10.12
C THR A 41 -26.69 12.82 9.19
N PRO A 42 -27.12 12.66 7.93
CA PRO A 42 -26.37 11.87 6.97
C PRO A 42 -24.96 12.43 6.80
N ILE A 43 -23.96 11.56 6.63
CA ILE A 43 -22.57 11.96 6.40
C ILE A 43 -22.05 11.28 5.16
N ASP A 44 -21.26 12.02 4.37
CA ASP A 44 -20.51 11.40 3.28
C ASP A 44 -19.40 10.52 3.86
N THR A 45 -19.29 9.30 3.34
CA THR A 45 -18.20 8.37 3.64
C THR A 45 -17.31 8.28 2.41
N PHE A 46 -16.00 8.39 2.61
CA PHE A 46 -15.01 8.35 1.54
C PHE A 46 -14.17 7.07 1.68
N VAL A 47 -14.12 6.27 0.61
CA VAL A 47 -13.30 5.06 0.54
C VAL A 47 -12.24 5.26 -0.53
N ILE A 48 -11.00 4.91 -0.22
CA ILE A 48 -9.88 5.01 -1.16
C ILE A 48 -9.30 3.61 -1.35
N LEU A 49 -9.34 3.16 -2.59
CA LEU A 49 -8.67 1.93 -3.02
C LEU A 49 -7.21 2.24 -3.33
N LEU A 50 -6.31 1.38 -2.86
CA LEU A 50 -4.85 1.53 -3.03
C LEU A 50 -4.29 0.63 -4.14
N ASP A 51 -5.17 0.03 -4.94
CA ASP A 51 -4.86 -1.01 -5.93
C ASP A 51 -3.87 -0.55 -7.01
N ASN A 52 -3.87 0.76 -7.31
CA ASN A 52 -2.99 1.39 -8.30
C ASN A 52 -1.82 2.15 -7.66
N TYR A 53 -1.59 1.99 -6.36
CA TYR A 53 -0.48 2.64 -5.69
C TYR A 53 0.80 1.81 -5.79
N GLN A 54 1.94 2.49 -6.00
CA GLN A 54 3.26 1.87 -5.98
C GLN A 54 4.04 2.39 -4.78
N ALA A 55 4.23 1.53 -3.78
CA ALA A 55 5.03 1.82 -2.59
C ALA A 55 6.46 2.23 -2.95
N THR A 56 6.95 3.30 -2.31
CA THR A 56 8.35 3.71 -2.43
C THR A 56 9.17 3.13 -1.28
N ALA A 57 10.46 2.88 -1.51
CA ALA A 57 11.34 2.41 -0.45
C ALA A 57 11.55 3.50 0.62
N TYR A 58 11.80 3.08 1.87
CA TYR A 58 12.10 3.99 2.97
C TYR A 58 13.27 4.93 2.62
N GLY A 59 13.18 6.20 3.02
CA GLY A 59 14.24 7.20 2.80
C GLY A 59 14.39 7.67 1.35
N THR A 60 13.53 7.22 0.44
CA THR A 60 13.47 7.73 -0.94
C THR A 60 12.45 8.86 -1.06
N THR A 61 12.53 9.62 -2.15
CA THR A 61 11.50 10.62 -2.47
C THR A 61 10.15 9.91 -2.65
N PRO A 62 9.15 10.20 -1.82
CA PRO A 62 7.85 9.54 -1.91
C PRO A 62 7.12 9.94 -3.19
N ASN A 63 6.35 9.01 -3.74
CA ASN A 63 5.41 9.31 -4.82
C ASN A 63 4.11 9.88 -4.22
N ILE A 64 3.93 11.19 -4.35
CA ILE A 64 2.80 11.93 -3.80
C ILE A 64 1.58 11.75 -4.71
N MET A 65 0.50 11.24 -4.14
CA MET A 65 -0.81 11.14 -4.78
C MET A 65 -1.71 12.27 -4.31
N GLN A 66 -2.44 12.85 -5.25
CA GLN A 66 -3.53 13.78 -4.98
C GLN A 66 -4.83 13.23 -5.53
N ARG A 67 -5.88 13.24 -4.71
CA ARG A 67 -7.21 12.75 -5.06
C ARG A 67 -8.27 13.75 -4.63
N THR A 68 -9.23 13.95 -5.50
CA THR A 68 -10.47 14.67 -5.19
C THR A 68 -11.59 13.65 -5.24
N ILE A 69 -12.28 13.47 -4.11
CA ILE A 69 -13.36 12.48 -3.95
C ILE A 69 -14.63 13.25 -3.61
N ASN A 70 -15.71 12.96 -4.35
CA ASN A 70 -17.00 13.57 -4.09
C ASN A 70 -17.89 12.59 -3.33
N GLY A 71 -18.48 13.06 -2.25
CA GLY A 71 -19.46 12.35 -1.46
C GLY A 71 -20.78 12.22 -2.20
N GLN A 72 -21.49 11.13 -1.95
CA GLN A 72 -22.73 10.79 -2.67
C GLN A 72 -24.00 11.28 -1.98
N ILE A 73 -23.97 11.46 -0.66
CA ILE A 73 -25.15 11.77 0.14
C ILE A 73 -25.33 13.27 0.29
N LEU A 74 -24.28 14.00 0.66
CA LEU A 74 -24.31 15.45 0.82
C LEU A 74 -23.59 16.21 -0.30
N GLY A 75 -22.92 15.51 -1.22
CA GLY A 75 -22.16 16.14 -2.31
C GLY A 75 -20.89 16.84 -1.84
N THR A 76 -20.38 16.50 -0.66
CA THR A 76 -19.17 17.14 -0.12
C THR A 76 -17.92 16.70 -0.87
N THR A 77 -16.92 17.58 -1.00
CA THR A 77 -15.66 17.25 -1.68
C THR A 77 -14.53 17.07 -0.67
N LEU A 78 -13.88 15.92 -0.73
CA LEU A 78 -12.64 15.63 0.00
C LEU A 78 -11.45 15.77 -0.95
N GLN A 79 -10.54 16.69 -0.63
CA GLN A 79 -9.21 16.76 -1.26
C GLN A 79 -8.22 16.06 -0.35
N LEU A 80 -7.65 14.96 -0.83
CA LEU A 80 -6.65 14.18 -0.10
C LEU A 80 -5.31 14.21 -0.83
N THR A 81 -4.26 14.49 -0.09
CA THR A 81 -2.87 14.26 -0.50
C THR A 81 -2.24 13.21 0.41
N TYR A 82 -1.70 12.14 -0.17
CA TYR A 82 -1.10 11.02 0.55
C TYR A 82 0.08 10.42 -0.21
N TYR A 83 0.92 9.67 0.50
CA TYR A 83 1.95 8.81 -0.08
C TYR A 83 2.15 7.59 0.82
N ILE A 84 2.77 6.54 0.27
CA ILE A 84 3.07 5.29 0.98
C ILE A 84 4.55 4.97 0.79
N GLN A 85 5.22 4.75 1.91
CA GLN A 85 6.60 4.24 1.91
C GLN A 85 6.67 2.96 2.73
N CYS A 86 7.46 2.02 2.25
CA CYS A 86 7.81 0.85 3.02
C CYS A 86 8.70 1.27 4.19
N ILE A 87 8.55 0.60 5.32
CA ILE A 87 9.39 0.75 6.51
C ILE A 87 10.12 -0.56 6.81
N ASN A 88 11.03 -0.56 7.78
CA ASN A 88 11.73 -1.75 8.27
C ASN A 88 12.46 -2.55 7.18
N ASN A 89 13.08 -1.85 6.21
CA ASN A 89 13.81 -2.45 5.09
C ASN A 89 12.97 -3.46 4.29
N LYS A 90 11.67 -3.18 4.14
CA LYS A 90 10.79 -3.91 3.23
C LYS A 90 10.73 -3.24 1.87
N TYR A 91 10.42 -4.05 0.85
CA TYR A 91 10.43 -3.64 -0.55
C TYR A 91 9.21 -4.17 -1.30
N GLY A 92 9.10 -3.76 -2.56
CA GLY A 92 8.03 -4.18 -3.46
C GLY A 92 6.75 -3.36 -3.32
N PRO A 93 5.78 -3.58 -4.22
CA PRO A 93 4.55 -2.79 -4.28
C PRO A 93 3.71 -2.88 -2.99
N ASN A 94 3.81 -4.00 -2.26
CA ASN A 94 3.05 -4.26 -1.04
C ASN A 94 3.89 -4.13 0.25
N CYS A 95 5.15 -3.67 0.17
CA CYS A 95 6.06 -3.58 1.32
C CYS A 95 6.19 -4.89 2.13
N ASP A 96 6.13 -6.01 1.43
CA ASP A 96 6.16 -7.36 2.00
C ASP A 96 7.42 -8.13 1.60
N LEU A 97 8.21 -7.62 0.66
CA LEU A 97 9.42 -8.29 0.22
C LEU A 97 10.55 -8.08 1.24
N ASN A 98 11.09 -9.20 1.72
CA ASN A 98 12.33 -9.26 2.47
C ASN A 98 13.46 -9.66 1.52
N CYS A 99 14.42 -8.75 1.30
CA CYS A 99 15.46 -8.93 0.28
C CYS A 99 16.84 -9.12 0.91
N THR A 100 17.61 -10.03 0.33
CA THR A 100 19.02 -10.26 0.68
C THR A 100 19.89 -10.09 -0.57
N PRO A 101 21.01 -9.33 -0.48
CA PRO A 101 21.95 -9.19 -1.59
C PRO A 101 22.65 -10.52 -1.87
N VAL A 102 22.76 -10.87 -3.15
CA VAL A 102 23.27 -12.17 -3.62
C VAL A 102 24.76 -12.13 -3.97
N SER A 103 25.33 -10.94 -4.21
CA SER A 103 26.76 -10.78 -4.51
C SER A 103 27.41 -9.66 -3.70
N SER A 104 28.57 -9.94 -3.10
CA SER A 104 29.45 -8.93 -2.48
C SER A 104 30.22 -8.07 -3.49
N ASN A 105 30.19 -8.44 -4.78
CA ASN A 105 30.96 -7.80 -5.83
C ASN A 105 30.07 -6.87 -6.68
N ASN A 106 29.71 -5.73 -6.08
CA ASN A 106 29.33 -4.39 -6.56
C ASN A 106 28.98 -4.05 -8.04
N MET A 107 28.93 -4.96 -9.02
CA MET A 107 28.69 -4.58 -10.41
C MET A 107 27.25 -4.80 -10.89
N HIS A 108 26.54 -5.82 -10.40
CA HIS A 108 25.11 -6.03 -10.69
C HIS A 108 24.47 -6.78 -9.52
N ALA A 109 24.23 -6.09 -8.40
CA ALA A 109 23.78 -6.72 -7.17
C ALA A 109 22.36 -7.29 -7.34
N ALA A 110 22.26 -8.53 -7.79
CA ALA A 110 21.02 -9.28 -7.74
C ALA A 110 20.57 -9.41 -6.29
N ALA A 111 19.26 -9.37 -6.08
CA ALA A 111 18.62 -9.49 -4.79
C ALA A 111 17.66 -10.68 -4.83
N ALA A 112 17.84 -11.60 -3.89
CA ALA A 112 16.88 -12.64 -3.63
C ALA A 112 15.87 -12.07 -2.64
N CYS A 113 14.61 -11.98 -3.06
CA CYS A 113 13.55 -11.44 -2.22
C CYS A 113 12.48 -12.50 -1.97
N ILE A 114 11.90 -12.49 -0.78
CA ILE A 114 10.76 -13.35 -0.42
C ILE A 114 9.64 -12.50 0.15
N SER A 115 8.42 -12.68 -0.36
CA SER A 115 7.22 -12.08 0.22
C SER A 115 6.94 -12.74 1.57
N VAL A 116 6.90 -11.94 2.65
CA VAL A 116 6.57 -12.47 3.98
C VAL A 116 5.09 -12.84 4.14
N ILE A 117 4.25 -12.42 3.19
CA ILE A 117 2.81 -12.70 3.19
C ILE A 117 2.51 -13.97 2.40
N THR A 118 3.05 -14.08 1.18
CA THR A 118 2.73 -15.18 0.26
C THR A 118 3.77 -16.30 0.27
N GLY A 119 4.97 -16.04 0.81
CA GLY A 119 6.11 -16.96 0.72
C GLY A 119 6.73 -17.06 -0.68
N MET A 120 6.22 -16.30 -1.67
CA MET A 120 6.72 -16.34 -3.04
C MET A 120 8.09 -15.67 -3.15
N TYR A 121 8.97 -16.29 -3.93
CA TYR A 121 10.28 -15.72 -4.26
C TYR A 121 10.15 -14.70 -5.39
N HIS A 122 11.01 -13.69 -5.35
CA HIS A 122 11.17 -12.69 -6.38
C HIS A 122 12.66 -12.50 -6.68
N SER A 123 13.01 -12.46 -7.96
CA SER A 123 14.32 -11.99 -8.42
C SER A 123 14.23 -10.48 -8.60
N CYS A 124 15.08 -9.73 -7.90
CA CYS A 124 15.14 -8.28 -8.01
C CYS A 124 16.58 -7.78 -8.19
N LYS A 125 16.73 -6.48 -8.41
CA LYS A 125 18.03 -5.79 -8.53
C LYS A 125 18.20 -4.78 -7.40
N TYR A 126 19.36 -4.75 -6.77
CA TYR A 126 19.75 -3.65 -5.90
C TYR A 126 20.26 -2.47 -6.73
N ALA A 127 19.92 -1.27 -6.29
CA ALA A 127 20.62 -0.06 -6.72
C ALA A 127 22.06 -0.08 -6.19
N GLN A 128 22.91 0.74 -6.81
CA GLN A 128 24.32 0.86 -6.42
C GLN A 128 24.52 1.23 -4.94
N ASP A 129 23.51 1.84 -4.31
CA ASP A 129 23.52 2.21 -2.90
C ASP A 129 23.19 1.04 -1.94
N LEU A 130 22.81 -0.15 -2.47
CA LEU A 130 22.35 -1.34 -1.72
C LEU A 130 21.17 -1.09 -0.77
N ILE A 131 20.58 0.11 -0.80
CA ILE A 131 19.48 0.52 0.06
C ILE A 131 18.16 0.29 -0.65
N LYS A 132 18.17 0.33 -1.99
CA LYS A 132 16.97 0.21 -2.82
C LYS A 132 16.99 -1.06 -3.64
N VAL A 133 15.83 -1.70 -3.73
CA VAL A 133 15.58 -2.83 -4.62
C VAL A 133 14.54 -2.41 -5.65
N PHE A 134 14.77 -2.76 -6.91
CA PHE A 134 13.89 -2.48 -8.05
C PHE A 134 13.85 -3.68 -9.02
N ASP A 135 13.02 -3.62 -10.06
CA ASP A 135 12.83 -4.68 -11.07
C ASP A 135 12.51 -6.08 -10.48
N CYS A 136 11.64 -6.15 -9.47
CA CYS A 136 11.25 -7.40 -8.84
C CYS A 136 10.31 -8.24 -9.72
N THR A 137 10.80 -9.37 -10.21
CA THR A 137 10.03 -10.35 -10.99
C THR A 137 9.62 -11.52 -10.08
N PRO A 138 8.33 -11.88 -10.01
CA PRO A 138 7.88 -13.04 -9.23
C PRO A 138 8.39 -14.34 -9.87
N CYS A 139 8.90 -15.23 -9.03
CA CYS A 139 9.47 -16.52 -9.42
C CYS A 139 8.64 -17.66 -8.82
N PRO A 140 7.59 -18.14 -9.52
CA PRO A 140 6.67 -19.15 -8.99
C PRO A 140 7.33 -20.51 -8.73
N TYR A 141 8.43 -20.82 -9.43
CA TYR A 141 9.20 -22.05 -9.26
C TYR A 141 10.43 -21.88 -8.36
N GLY A 142 10.55 -20.75 -7.66
CA GLY A 142 11.71 -20.41 -6.86
C GLY A 142 12.82 -19.75 -7.68
N LEU A 143 13.97 -19.55 -7.03
CA LEU A 143 15.15 -18.96 -7.64
C LEU A 143 16.14 -20.06 -8.03
N THR A 144 16.93 -19.79 -9.07
CA THR A 144 18.09 -20.62 -9.45
C THR A 144 19.09 -20.76 -8.29
N ALA A 145 20.00 -21.73 -8.36
CA ALA A 145 21.01 -21.97 -7.31
C ALA A 145 21.91 -20.75 -7.04
N ASN A 146 22.15 -19.91 -8.05
CA ASN A 146 22.90 -18.65 -7.90
C ASN A 146 22.03 -17.50 -7.36
N GLN A 147 20.74 -17.72 -7.10
CA GLN A 147 19.76 -16.77 -6.56
C GLN A 147 19.58 -15.47 -7.38
N MET A 148 20.03 -15.44 -8.63
CA MET A 148 19.94 -14.25 -9.49
C MET A 148 18.72 -14.27 -10.41
N GLU A 149 18.25 -15.45 -10.79
CA GLU A 149 17.24 -15.62 -11.82
C GLU A 149 16.08 -16.49 -11.31
N CYS A 150 14.90 -16.36 -11.91
CA CYS A 150 13.79 -17.24 -11.63
C CYS A 150 14.08 -18.63 -12.21
N ASP A 151 13.83 -19.68 -11.43
CA ASP A 151 13.86 -21.03 -11.97
C ASP A 151 12.71 -21.24 -12.96
N ALA A 152 12.95 -22.04 -13.98
CA ALA A 152 11.98 -22.35 -15.01
C ALA A 152 11.46 -23.78 -14.80
N PRO A 153 10.18 -24.04 -15.13
CA PRO A 153 9.69 -25.41 -15.08
C PRO A 153 10.51 -26.25 -16.06
N ASN A 154 11.02 -27.38 -15.59
CA ASN A 154 11.70 -28.36 -16.42
C ASN A 154 10.64 -29.09 -17.27
N ILE A 155 10.17 -28.44 -18.33
CA ILE A 155 9.18 -29.02 -19.23
C ILE A 155 9.92 -30.01 -20.14
N ILE A 156 10.10 -31.25 -19.68
CA ILE A 156 10.42 -32.34 -20.60
C ILE A 156 9.18 -32.51 -21.48
N PRO A 157 9.26 -32.29 -22.81
CA PRO A 157 8.11 -32.53 -23.67
C PRO A 157 7.74 -34.00 -23.59
N VAL A 158 6.51 -34.28 -23.14
CA VAL A 158 5.93 -35.63 -23.21
C VAL A 158 5.69 -35.94 -24.69
N ILE A 159 6.60 -36.69 -25.29
CA ILE A 159 6.42 -37.23 -26.63
C ILE A 159 5.35 -38.32 -26.50
N TYR A 160 4.12 -38.02 -26.93
CA TYR A 160 3.13 -39.06 -27.19
C TYR A 160 3.57 -39.82 -28.44
N VAL A 161 4.04 -41.04 -28.25
CA VAL A 161 4.21 -42.00 -29.34
C VAL A 161 2.84 -42.64 -29.55
N SER A 162 2.13 -42.18 -30.59
CA SER A 162 0.92 -42.83 -31.12
C SER A 162 1.29 -43.99 -32.03
#